data_AF-A0A0E3BZQ2-F1
#
_entry.id   AF-A0A0E3BZQ2-F1
#
_cell.length_a   1.000
_cell.length_b   1.000
_cell.length_c   1.000
_cell.angle_alpha   90.00
_cell.angle_beta   90.00
_cell.angle_gamma   90.00
#
_symmetry.space_group_name_H-M   'P 1'
#
loop_
_entity.id
_entity.type
_entity.pdbx_description
1 polymer ?
#
loop_
_entity_poly.entity_id
_entity_poly.type
_entity_poly.pdbx_seq_one_letter_code
_entity_poly.pdbx_strand_id
1 'polypeptide(L)'
;MIKLENVTLRVKQIRGGRYGDFCVGELFHECCELKVKDSLLDQFEEGEYHGTVWISRIFLHQYIAFGKAVTEMRATLHDMHVNFHA
;
A
#
# COMPACT_ATOMS: atom_id res chain seq x y z
N MET A 1 -14.62 -9.14 -0.85
CA MET A 1 -13.17 -9.12 -0.57
C MET A 1 -12.45 -9.54 -1.84
N ILE A 2 -11.53 -8.72 -2.33
CA ILE A 2 -10.82 -8.95 -3.60
C ILE A 2 -9.50 -9.64 -3.27
N LYS A 3 -9.17 -10.75 -3.92
CA LYS A 3 -7.89 -11.44 -3.73
C LYS A 3 -7.00 -11.18 -4.94
N LEU A 4 -5.77 -10.71 -4.71
CA LEU A 4 -4.75 -10.56 -5.74
C LEU A 4 -3.54 -11.42 -5.37
N GLU A 5 -3.12 -12.27 -6.30
CA GLU A 5 -1.96 -13.17 -6.15
C GLU A 5 -0.79 -12.60 -6.96
N ASN A 6 0.43 -13.05 -6.68
CA ASN A 6 1.64 -12.59 -7.40
C ASN A 6 1.82 -11.07 -7.39
N VAL A 7 1.47 -10.43 -6.28
CA VAL A 7 1.64 -8.99 -6.11
C VAL A 7 3.03 -8.65 -5.62
N THR A 8 3.47 -7.44 -5.92
CA THR A 8 4.63 -6.80 -5.29
C THR A 8 4.13 -5.62 -4.46
N LEU A 9 4.37 -5.64 -3.16
CA LEU A 9 4.13 -4.50 -2.26
C LEU A 9 5.47 -3.83 -1.94
N ARG A 10 5.61 -2.57 -2.35
CA ARG A 10 6.73 -1.71 -1.92
C ARG A 10 6.30 -0.91 -0.71
N VAL A 11 6.96 -1.12 0.42
CA VAL A 11 6.75 -0.37 1.66
C VAL A 11 7.85 0.68 1.80
N LYS A 12 7.45 1.90 2.15
CA LYS A 12 8.35 3.00 2.46
C LYS A 12 8.02 3.59 3.82
N GLN A 13 9.06 3.78 4.65
CA GLN A 13 8.91 4.47 5.91
C GLN A 13 8.97 5.99 5.68
N ILE A 14 7.98 6.71 6.18
CA ILE A 14 7.93 8.16 6.16
C ILE A 14 8.35 8.66 7.54
N ARG A 15 9.50 9.33 7.60
CA ARG A 15 10.06 9.89 8.83
C ARG A 15 9.67 11.34 9.04
N GLY A 16 9.50 11.75 10.29
CA GLY A 16 9.18 13.14 10.65
C GLY A 16 7.75 13.54 10.31
N GLY A 17 6.83 12.57 10.26
CA GLY A 17 5.41 12.84 10.12
C GLY A 17 4.86 13.63 11.30
N ARG A 18 3.76 14.37 11.07
CA ARG A 18 3.09 15.18 12.11
C ARG A 18 2.75 14.37 13.38
N TYR A 19 2.47 13.09 13.22
CA TYR A 19 2.05 12.18 14.29
C TYR A 19 3.08 11.08 14.59
N GLY A 20 4.33 11.29 14.19
CA GLY A 20 5.39 10.28 14.24
C GLY A 20 5.60 9.62 12.88
N ASP A 21 6.48 8.63 12.88
CA ASP A 21 6.85 7.86 11.70
C ASP A 21 5.73 6.89 11.34
N PHE A 22 5.51 6.68 10.04
CA PHE A 22 4.47 5.79 9.52
C PHE A 22 4.91 5.17 8.19
N CYS A 23 4.34 4.04 7.82
CA CYS A 23 4.61 3.38 6.56
C CYS A 23 3.53 3.67 5.51
N VAL A 24 3.96 3.77 4.26
CA VAL A 24 3.08 3.84 3.08
C VAL A 24 3.49 2.77 2.10
N GLY A 25 2.54 2.32 1.29
CA GLY A 25 2.71 1.21 0.37
C GLY A 25 2.32 1.56 -1.06
N GLU A 26 2.94 0.89 -2.01
CA GLU A 26 2.49 0.81 -3.39
C GLU A 26 2.42 -0.66 -3.82
N LEU A 27 1.21 -1.08 -4.18
CA LEU A 27 0.89 -2.44 -4.57
C LEU A 27 0.85 -2.52 -6.09
N PHE A 28 1.69 -3.39 -6.65
CA PHE A 28 1.75 -3.69 -8.07
C PHE A 28 1.17 -5.07 -8.34
N HIS A 29 0.30 -5.14 -9.34
CA HIS A 29 -0.24 -6.36 -9.91
C HIS A 29 -0.34 -6.16 -11.43
N GLU A 30 -0.38 -7.24 -12.21
CA GLU A 30 -0.45 -7.17 -13.67
C GLU A 30 -1.62 -6.30 -14.20
N CYS A 31 -2.72 -6.23 -13.45
CA CYS A 31 -3.91 -5.48 -13.84
C CYS A 31 -4.01 -4.07 -13.22
N CYS A 32 -3.20 -3.74 -12.22
CA CYS A 32 -3.35 -2.47 -11.49
C CYS A 32 -2.14 -2.08 -10.64
N GLU A 33 -2.04 -0.78 -10.40
CA GLU A 33 -1.16 -0.18 -9.39
C GLU A 33 -2.03 0.58 -8.38
N LEU A 34 -1.88 0.26 -7.09
CA LEU A 34 -2.72 0.79 -6.02
C LEU A 34 -1.85 1.39 -4.92
N LYS A 35 -2.13 2.63 -4.52
CA LYS A 35 -1.53 3.20 -3.31
C LYS A 35 -2.17 2.57 -2.07
N VAL A 36 -1.36 2.18 -1.11
CA VAL A 36 -1.80 1.64 0.18
C VAL A 36 -1.39 2.60 1.28
N LYS A 37 -2.36 3.14 2.00
CA LYS A 37 -2.13 3.97 3.18
C LYS A 37 -3.00 3.38 4.29
N ASP A 38 -2.43 2.43 5.00
CA ASP A 38 -3.10 1.59 5.98
C ASP A 38 -2.14 1.34 7.14
N SER A 39 -2.64 1.37 8.38
CA SER A 39 -1.83 1.14 9.58
C SER A 39 -1.27 -0.28 9.64
N LEU A 40 -1.84 -1.23 8.88
CA LEU A 40 -1.25 -2.56 8.72
C LEU A 40 0.19 -2.48 8.21
N LEU A 41 0.54 -1.44 7.44
CA LEU A 41 1.90 -1.26 6.91
C LEU A 41 2.94 -0.92 7.98
N ASP A 42 2.53 -0.41 9.13
CA ASP A 42 3.46 0.00 10.20
C ASP A 42 4.15 -1.21 10.87
N GLN A 43 3.68 -2.43 10.60
CA GLN A 43 4.33 -3.68 11.03
C GLN A 43 5.45 -4.15 10.07
N PHE A 44 5.55 -3.54 8.88
CA PHE A 44 6.55 -3.91 7.88
C PHE A 44 7.75 -2.98 7.96
N GLU A 45 8.93 -3.53 7.66
CA GLU A 45 10.13 -2.73 7.42
C GLU A 45 10.06 -2.10 6.02
N GLU A 46 10.87 -1.08 5.77
CA GLU A 46 11.02 -0.52 4.43
C GLU A 46 11.63 -1.56 3.49
N GLY A 47 11.00 -1.81 2.34
CA GLY A 47 11.44 -2.86 1.43
C GLY A 47 10.40 -3.26 0.38
N GLU A 48 10.71 -4.33 -0.34
CA GLU A 48 9.85 -4.94 -1.35
C GLU A 48 9.42 -6.34 -0.89
N TYR A 49 8.12 -6.60 -0.94
CA TYR A 49 7.50 -7.85 -0.49
C TYR A 49 6.69 -8.46 -1.62
N HIS A 50 6.86 -9.75 -1.88
CA HIS A 50 6.07 -10.48 -2.86
C HIS A 50 5.07 -11.39 -2.16
N GLY A 51 3.86 -11.54 -2.70
CA GLY A 51 2.89 -12.43 -2.07
C GLY A 51 1.46 -12.36 -2.60
N THR A 52 0.53 -12.61 -1.68
CA THR A 52 -0.92 -12.54 -1.92
C THR A 52 -1.55 -11.53 -0.96
N VAL A 53 -2.45 -10.70 -1.47
CA VAL A 53 -3.18 -9.72 -0.66
C VAL A 53 -4.69 -9.92 -0.76
N TRP A 54 -5.36 -9.63 0.35
CA TRP A 54 -6.81 -9.53 0.42
C TRP A 54 -7.17 -8.06 0.63
N ILE A 55 -7.95 -7.51 -0.30
CA ILE A 55 -8.34 -6.10 -0.32
C ILE A 55 -9.80 -5.98 0.12
N SER A 56 -10.02 -5.13 1.13
CA SER A 56 -11.35 -4.78 1.63
C SER A 56 -12.10 -3.87 0.65
N ARG A 57 -11.42 -2.88 0.09
CA ARG A 57 -11.98 -1.94 -0.90
C ARG A 57 -10.90 -1.30 -1.77
N ILE A 58 -11.28 -0.94 -2.99
CA ILE A 58 -10.52 -0.08 -3.90
C ILE A 58 -11.34 1.19 -4.14
N PHE A 59 -10.73 2.36 -4.02
CA PHE A 59 -11.43 3.64 -4.15
C PHE A 59 -10.53 4.75 -4.68
N LEU A 60 -11.12 5.79 -5.26
CA LEU A 60 -10.39 7.00 -5.63
C LEU A 60 -10.27 7.93 -4.42
N HIS A 61 -9.08 8.46 -4.18
CA HIS A 61 -8.85 9.48 -3.17
C HIS A 61 -8.28 10.73 -3.83
N GLN A 62 -8.95 11.86 -3.58
CA GLN A 62 -8.58 13.16 -4.14
C GLN A 62 -8.06 14.09 -3.06
N TYR A 63 -6.99 14.83 -3.36
CA TYR A 63 -6.46 15.86 -2.48
C TYR A 63 -5.71 16.92 -3.28
N ILE A 64 -5.51 18.08 -2.65
CA ILE A 64 -4.70 19.16 -3.23
C ILE A 64 -3.35 19.19 -2.53
N ALA A 65 -2.26 19.16 -3.29
CA ALA A 65 -0.90 19.31 -2.78
C ALA A 65 -0.07 20.16 -3.74
N PHE A 66 0.71 21.11 -3.20
CA PHE A 66 1.57 22.00 -3.99
C PHE A 66 0.83 22.71 -5.14
N GLY A 67 -0.42 23.14 -4.89
CA GLY A 67 -1.27 23.80 -5.89
C GLY A 67 -1.81 22.88 -6.99
N LYS A 68 -1.65 21.56 -6.87
CA LYS A 68 -2.14 20.56 -7.85
C LYS A 68 -3.24 19.69 -7.25
N ALA A 69 -4.31 19.46 -8.00
CA ALA A 69 -5.28 18.41 -7.69
C ALA A 69 -4.68 17.05 -8.05
N VAL A 70 -4.62 16.15 -7.08
CA VAL A 70 -4.09 14.79 -7.21
C VAL A 70 -5.23 13.81 -6.97
N THR A 71 -5.37 12.82 -7.87
CA THR A 71 -6.27 11.68 -7.70
C THR A 71 -5.45 10.40 -7.68
N GLU A 72 -5.63 9.57 -6.66
CA GLU A 72 -4.96 8.28 -6.51
C GLU A 72 -5.99 7.14 -6.47
N MET A 73 -5.69 6.01 -7.12
CA MET A 73 -6.37 4.75 -6.84
C MET A 73 -5.76 4.13 -5.58
N ARG A 74 -6.57 3.94 -4.54
CA ARG A 74 -6.15 3.43 -3.24
C ARG A 74 -6.80 2.11 -2.90
N ALA A 75 -6.09 1.30 -2.13
CA ALA A 75 -6.60 0.08 -1.51
C ALA A 75 -6.54 0.15 0.01
N THR A 76 -7.56 -0.40 0.67
CA THR A 76 -7.51 -0.78 2.10
C THR A 76 -7.24 -2.27 2.17
N LEU A 77 -6.15 -2.67 2.81
CA LEU A 77 -5.80 -4.09 2.95
C LEU A 77 -6.65 -4.70 4.07
N HIS A 78 -7.12 -5.92 3.84
CA HIS A 78 -7.66 -6.78 4.87
C HIS A 78 -6.53 -7.61 5.49
N ASP A 79 -5.69 -8.20 4.64
CA ASP A 79 -4.61 -9.10 5.04
C ASP A 79 -3.56 -9.23 3.91
N MET A 80 -2.37 -9.70 4.27
CA MET A 80 -1.29 -10.01 3.33
C MET A 80 -0.50 -11.23 3.79
N HIS A 81 -0.29 -12.16 2.87
CA HIS A 81 0.65 -13.26 3.03
C HIS A 81 1.89 -12.98 2.18
N VAL A 82 3.05 -12.80 2.82
CA VAL A 82 4.35 -12.64 2.17
C VAL A 82 4.96 -14.00 1.85
N ASN A 83 5.46 -14.16 0.62
CA ASN A 83 6.23 -15.33 0.23
C ASN A 83 7.62 -15.24 0.85
N PHE A 84 7.98 -16.19 1.72
CA PHE A 84 9.35 -16.33 2.21
C PHE A 84 10.12 -17.25 1.26
N HIS A 85 11.21 -16.74 0.68
CA HIS A 85 12.21 -17.59 0.05
C HIS A 85 13.23 -18.00 1.13
N ALA A 86 13.25 -19.30 1.45
CA ALA A 86 14.24 -19.92 2.32
C ALA A 86 15.59 -20.10 1.60
#